data_AF-A0A7C0XFK8-F1
#
_entry.id   AF-A0A7C0XFK8-F1
#
_cell.length_a   1.000
_cell.length_b   1.000
_cell.length_c   1.000
_cell.angle_alpha   90.00
_cell.angle_beta   90.00
_cell.angle_gamma   90.00
#
_symmetry.space_group_name_H-M   'P 1'
#
loop_
_entity.id
_entity.type
_entity.pdbx_description
1 polymer ?
#
loop_
_entity_poly.entity_id
_entity_poly.type
_entity_poly.pdbx_seq_one_letter_code
_entity_poly.pdbx_strand_id
1 'polypeptide(L)'
;MRLFGRKKESKSEEKVYDYEIFGGFTIKKKSAGYEISWKSPHVTTINVHSMPVISEDVQTKQEGDEIHVLTPACKLKVVMKKEGAEAYISKI
;
A
#
# COMPACT_ATOMS: atom_id res chain seq x y z
N MET A 1 -12.37 41.73 -25.10
CA MET A 1 -11.58 40.48 -24.97
C MET A 1 -11.69 40.00 -23.53
N ARG A 2 -12.32 38.84 -23.28
CA ARG A 2 -12.41 38.25 -21.93
C ARG A 2 -11.56 37.00 -21.91
N LEU A 3 -10.32 37.13 -21.43
CA LEU A 3 -9.43 36.00 -21.14
C LEU A 3 -9.87 35.36 -19.82
N PHE A 4 -10.90 34.52 -19.88
CA PHE A 4 -11.18 33.58 -18.80
C PHE A 4 -10.12 32.47 -18.84
N GLY A 5 -8.96 32.76 -18.23
CA GLY A 5 -8.01 31.75 -17.84
C GLY A 5 -8.65 30.83 -16.82
N ARG A 6 -9.29 29.76 -17.31
CA ARG A 6 -9.81 28.67 -16.49
C ARG A 6 -8.59 28.09 -15.76
N LYS A 7 -8.44 28.42 -14.47
CA LYS A 7 -7.44 27.82 -13.60
C LYS A 7 -7.71 26.32 -13.63
N LYS A 8 -6.86 25.54 -14.31
CA LYS A 8 -6.86 24.08 -14.13
C LYS A 8 -6.57 23.89 -12.66
N GLU A 9 -7.57 23.48 -11.90
CA GLU A 9 -7.30 22.78 -10.65
C GLU A 9 -6.36 21.65 -11.02
N SER A 10 -5.11 21.78 -10.60
CA SER A 10 -4.19 20.67 -10.55
C SER A 10 -4.87 19.65 -9.64
N LYS A 11 -5.63 18.72 -10.24
CA LYS A 11 -5.91 17.42 -9.63
C LYS A 11 -4.56 17.01 -9.08
N SER A 12 -4.41 16.99 -7.76
CA SER A 12 -3.23 16.41 -7.14
C SER A 12 -3.16 15.00 -7.69
N GLU A 13 -2.21 14.75 -8.59
CA GLU A 13 -2.04 13.46 -9.23
C GLU A 13 -1.70 12.47 -8.12
N GLU A 14 -2.72 11.73 -7.67
CA GLU A 14 -2.53 10.62 -6.75
C GLU A 14 -1.56 9.66 -7.43
N LYS A 15 -0.36 9.52 -6.88
CA LYS A 15 0.63 8.59 -7.42
C LYS A 15 0.24 7.20 -6.96
N VAL A 16 0.08 6.29 -7.92
CA VAL A 16 -0.24 4.89 -7.66
C VAL A 16 0.98 4.06 -7.98
N TYR A 17 1.35 3.16 -7.07
CA TYR A 17 2.39 2.16 -7.26
C TYR A 17 1.76 0.78 -7.11
N ASP A 18 2.03 -0.11 -8.05
CA ASP A 18 1.58 -1.49 -8.01
C ASP A 18 2.80 -2.41 -7.90
N TYR A 19 2.74 -3.37 -6.99
CA TYR A 19 3.77 -4.39 -6.78
C TYR A 19 3.13 -5.78 -6.86
N GLU A 20 3.79 -6.70 -7.54
CA GLU A 20 3.50 -8.12 -7.45
C GLU A 20 4.48 -8.74 -6.47
N ILE A 21 3.97 -9.27 -5.35
CA ILE A 21 4.76 -9.85 -4.27
C ILE A 21 4.58 -11.36 -4.31
N PHE A 22 5.71 -12.07 -4.41
CA PHE A 22 5.78 -13.52 -4.38
C PHE A 22 6.52 -14.00 -3.12
N GLY A 23 6.01 -15.05 -2.47
CA GLY A 23 6.62 -15.65 -1.27
C GLY A 23 6.10 -15.12 0.07
N GLY A 24 4.97 -14.40 0.07
CA GLY A 24 4.40 -13.80 1.28
C GLY A 24 5.15 -12.56 1.75
N PHE A 25 4.62 -11.92 2.79
CA PHE A 25 5.19 -10.68 3.35
C PHE A 25 4.61 -10.37 4.73
N THR A 26 5.17 -9.37 5.41
CA THR A 26 4.69 -8.96 6.74
C THR A 26 4.20 -7.53 6.76
N ILE A 27 3.24 -7.26 7.65
CA ILE A 27 2.71 -5.94 7.95
C ILE A 27 2.88 -5.73 9.44
N LYS A 28 3.65 -4.71 9.83
CA LYS A 28 3.96 -4.43 11.23
C LYS A 28 3.42 -3.08 11.64
N LYS A 29 2.70 -3.02 12.77
CA LYS A 29 2.26 -1.75 13.35
C LYS A 29 3.45 -0.94 13.85
N LYS A 30 3.48 0.35 13.56
CA LYS A 30 4.47 1.33 14.01
C LYS A 30 3.76 2.53 14.64
N SER A 31 4.50 3.41 15.30
CA SER A 31 3.94 4.63 15.91
C SER A 31 3.27 5.56 14.89
N ALA A 32 3.77 5.59 13.65
CA ALA A 32 3.31 6.47 12.58
C ALA A 32 2.41 5.78 11.53
N GLY A 33 1.99 4.53 11.75
CA GLY A 33 1.19 3.76 10.80
C GLY A 33 1.62 2.30 10.74
N TYR A 34 1.83 1.79 9.52
CA TYR A 34 2.17 0.39 9.26
C TYR A 34 3.34 0.29 8.28
N GLU A 35 4.16 -0.72 8.51
CA GLU A 35 5.32 -1.06 7.68
C GLU A 35 5.03 -2.38 6.97
N ILE A 36 4.99 -2.36 5.64
CA ILE A 36 4.81 -3.54 4.80
C ILE A 36 6.19 -3.95 4.27
N SER A 37 6.63 -5.18 4.56
CA SER A 37 7.96 -5.65 4.17
C SER A 37 7.93 -7.01 3.49
N TRP A 38 8.63 -7.12 2.36
CA TRP A 38 8.78 -8.36 1.60
C TRP A 38 10.19 -8.49 1.04
N LYS A 39 10.57 -9.66 0.52
CA LYS A 39 11.90 -9.91 -0.03
C LYS A 39 11.81 -10.25 -1.52
N SER A 40 12.32 -9.35 -2.39
CA SER A 40 12.44 -9.60 -3.83
C SER A 40 13.36 -8.58 -4.54
N PRO A 41 14.57 -8.93 -5.01
CA PRO A 41 15.51 -9.91 -4.43
C PRO A 41 16.08 -9.46 -3.07
N HIS A 42 15.99 -8.16 -2.76
CA HIS A 42 16.35 -7.56 -1.48
C HIS A 42 15.10 -7.32 -0.63
N VAL A 43 15.30 -7.08 0.67
CA VAL A 43 14.20 -6.66 1.55
C VAL A 43 13.74 -5.28 1.08
N THR A 44 12.46 -5.19 0.72
CA THR A 44 11.78 -3.95 0.36
C THR A 44 10.75 -3.66 1.43
N THR A 45 10.67 -2.39 1.82
CA THR A 45 9.78 -1.91 2.87
C THR A 45 9.03 -0.67 2.41
N ILE A 46 7.71 -0.64 2.63
CA ILE A 46 6.86 0.52 2.39
C ILE A 46 6.15 0.89 3.69
N ASN A 47 6.16 2.19 4.01
CA ASN A 47 5.40 2.73 5.12
C ASN A 47 4.09 3.32 4.61
N VAL A 48 2.98 2.94 5.25
CA VAL A 48 1.64 3.47 4.99
C VAL A 48 1.05 4.01 6.29
N HIS A 49 0.19 5.02 6.18
CA HIS A 49 -0.31 5.73 7.36
C HIS A 49 -1.46 4.99 8.05
N SER A 50 -2.16 4.12 7.33
CA SER A 50 -3.33 3.38 7.81
C SER A 50 -3.16 1.87 7.61
N MET A 51 -3.98 1.09 8.31
CA MET A 51 -3.99 -0.37 8.18
C MET A 51 -4.29 -0.73 6.72
N PRO A 52 -3.45 -1.54 6.04
CA PRO A 52 -3.73 -1.96 4.68
C PRO A 52 -5.11 -2.64 4.59
N VAL A 53 -5.86 -2.32 3.54
CA VAL A 53 -7.09 -3.03 3.22
C VAL A 53 -6.71 -4.37 2.61
N ILE A 54 -7.01 -5.45 3.33
CA ILE A 54 -6.69 -6.82 2.91
C ILE A 54 -7.95 -7.47 2.37
N SER A 55 -7.90 -7.97 1.13
CA SER A 55 -9.02 -8.68 0.51
C SER A 55 -9.33 -9.98 1.29
N GLU A 56 -10.60 -10.34 1.38
CA GLU A 56 -11.08 -11.46 2.22
C GLU A 56 -10.45 -12.81 1.86
N ASP A 57 -10.05 -12.98 0.61
CA ASP A 57 -9.47 -14.22 0.10
C ASP A 57 -7.97 -14.35 0.40
N VAL A 58 -7.32 -13.29 0.89
CA VAL A 58 -5.91 -13.28 1.28
C VAL A 58 -5.75 -13.92 2.66
N GLN A 59 -5.02 -15.03 2.70
CA GLN A 59 -4.69 -15.72 3.94
C GLN A 59 -3.69 -14.91 4.77
N THR A 60 -4.03 -14.69 6.03
CA THR A 60 -3.21 -13.95 7.00
C THR A 60 -3.13 -14.66 8.34
N LYS A 61 -2.09 -14.35 9.13
CA LYS A 61 -1.94 -14.78 10.51
C LYS A 61 -1.45 -13.59 11.35
N GLN A 62 -2.15 -13.29 12.44
CA GLN A 62 -1.74 -12.27 13.41
C GLN A 62 -0.82 -12.88 14.48
N GLU A 63 0.32 -12.24 14.73
CA GLU A 63 1.23 -12.54 15.83
C GLU A 63 1.63 -11.24 16.54
N GLY A 64 0.93 -10.93 17.64
CA GLY A 64 1.12 -9.65 18.34
C GLY A 64 0.80 -8.45 17.45
N ASP A 65 1.78 -7.56 17.25
CA ASP A 65 1.67 -6.37 16.40
C ASP A 65 2.05 -6.60 14.93
N GLU A 66 2.27 -7.86 14.55
CA GLU A 66 2.67 -8.26 13.20
C GLU A 66 1.60 -9.14 12.54
N ILE A 67 1.38 -8.92 11.24
CA ILE A 67 0.49 -9.70 10.39
C ILE A 67 1.35 -10.35 9.31
N HIS A 68 1.35 -11.67 9.28
CA HIS A 68 1.97 -12.46 8.24
C HIS A 68 0.95 -12.70 7.13
N VAL A 69 1.25 -12.23 5.93
CA VAL A 69 0.48 -12.55 4.72
C VAL A 69 1.05 -13.83 4.14
N LEU A 70 0.27 -14.92 4.24
CA LEU A 70 0.69 -16.28 3.89
C LEU A 70 0.38 -16.64 2.44
N THR A 71 -0.44 -15.83 1.78
CA THR A 71 -0.79 -16.03 0.38
C THR A 71 0.47 -15.90 -0.49
N PRO A 72 0.82 -16.92 -1.30
CA PRO A 72 2.11 -16.93 -2.00
C PRO A 72 2.28 -15.84 -3.05
N ALA A 73 1.19 -15.35 -3.64
CA ALA A 73 1.22 -14.35 -4.71
C ALA A 73 0.12 -13.31 -4.44
N CYS A 74 0.53 -12.06 -4.23
CA CYS A 74 -0.37 -10.95 -3.95
C CYS A 74 -0.01 -9.74 -4.79
N LYS A 75 -1.03 -8.95 -5.13
CA LYS A 75 -0.86 -7.58 -5.61
C LYS A 75 -0.94 -6.62 -4.43
N LEU A 76 0.06 -5.76 -4.30
CA LEU A 76 0.07 -4.62 -3.38
C LEU A 76 -0.07 -3.34 -4.19
N LYS A 77 -1.18 -2.63 -4.00
CA LYS A 77 -1.41 -1.31 -4.57
C LYS A 77 -1.22 -0.26 -3.49
N VAL A 78 -0.34 0.71 -3.73
CA VAL A 78 -0.08 1.84 -2.84
C VAL A 78 -0.57 3.13 -3.50
N VAL A 79 -1.43 3.88 -2.81
CA VAL A 79 -1.98 5.14 -3.28
C VAL A 79 -1.43 6.27 -2.42
N MET A 80 -0.64 7.16 -3.03
CA MET A 80 -0.09 8.35 -2.37
C MET A 80 -1.10 9.48 -2.41
N LYS A 81 -1.67 9.82 -1.25
CA LYS A 81 -2.56 10.96 -1.06
C LYS A 81 -1.82 12.09 -0.32
N LYS A 82 -2.41 13.29 -0.26
CA LYS A 82 -1.87 14.41 0.53
C LYS A 82 -1.73 14.08 2.01
N GLU A 83 -2.62 13.24 2.54
CA GLU A 83 -2.70 12.88 3.96
C GLU A 83 -1.79 11.69 4.33
N GLY A 84 -1.26 10.98 3.32
CA GLY A 84 -0.38 9.83 3.51
C GLY A 84 -0.59 8.75 2.45
N ALA A 85 0.15 7.66 2.58
CA ALA A 85 0.05 6.50 1.68
C ALA A 85 -0.94 5.48 2.23
N GLU A 86 -1.86 4.98 1.40
CA GLU A 86 -2.75 3.85 1.71
C GLU A 86 -2.34 2.62 0.91
N ALA A 87 -2.57 1.42 1.46
CA ALA A 87 -2.27 0.16 0.79
C ALA A 87 -3.53 -0.72 0.67
N TYR A 88 -3.61 -1.41 -0.46
CA TYR A 88 -4.62 -2.42 -0.76
C TYR A 88 -3.91 -3.70 -1.18
N ILE A 89 -4.33 -4.82 -0.61
CA ILE A 89 -3.72 -6.14 -0.83
C ILE A 89 -4.81 -7.05 -1.39
N SER A 90 -4.53 -7.66 -2.53
CA SER A 90 -5.39 -8.69 -3.15
C SER A 90 -4.55 -9.87 -3.61
N LYS A 91 -5.19 -10.98 -3.94
CA LYS A 91 -4.55 -11.99 -4.79
C LYS A 91 -4.25 -11.43 -6.18
N ILE A 92 -3.28 -12.05 -6.85
CA ILE A 92 -3.04 -11.89 -8.28
C ILE A 92 -4.05 -12.77 -9.03
#